data_AF-A0A1Q4E4Y0-F1
#
_entry.id   AF-A0A1Q4E4Y0-F1
#
_cell.length_a   1.000
_cell.length_b   1.000
_cell.length_c   1.000
_cell.angle_alpha   90.00
_cell.angle_beta   90.00
_cell.angle_gamma   90.00
#
_symmetry.space_group_name_H-M   'P 1'
#
loop_
_entity.id
_entity.type
_entity.pdbx_description
1 polymer ?
#
loop_
_entity_poly.entity_id
_entity_poly.type
_entity_poly.pdbx_seq_one_letter_code
_entity_poly.pdbx_strand_id
1 'polypeptide(L)'
;MSRLRVPVVVGLGRGVGTSTVAAALHAHEGDHRDPTADVVVCADPERAAAVLTDRSGRLPLLALTGDGGYPRPRVLQSRFGAVVLLPRVERWVGLGRPADELATLLGQPFDHLPRPLQEFTGALRLLAGALVRSGQLTDPAPPRALRPRAVALWRGLQPVERIAVARPVLPAARPEDAWDDDTLEAAGAGRAG
;
A
#
# COMPACT_ATOMS: atom_id res chain seq x y z
N MET A 1 5.31 34.85 -4.29
CA MET A 1 4.44 33.69 -4.58
C MET A 1 5.20 32.42 -4.26
N SER A 2 4.74 31.64 -3.28
CA SER A 2 5.36 30.35 -2.95
C SER A 2 5.15 29.38 -4.12
N ARG A 3 6.21 28.75 -4.62
CA ARG A 3 6.09 27.73 -5.67
C ARG A 3 5.47 26.47 -5.05
N LEU A 4 4.34 26.03 -5.59
CA LEU A 4 3.79 24.72 -5.25
C LEU A 4 4.73 23.64 -5.82
N ARG A 5 5.03 22.62 -5.02
CA ARG A 5 5.77 21.45 -5.52
C ARG A 5 4.81 20.44 -6.14
N VAL A 6 5.33 19.67 -7.08
CA VAL A 6 4.63 18.52 -7.67
C VAL A 6 4.56 17.41 -6.61
N PRO A 7 3.36 16.84 -6.33
CA PRO A 7 3.25 15.75 -5.38
C PRO A 7 3.88 14.45 -5.92
N VAL A 8 4.29 13.56 -5.03
CA VAL A 8 4.84 12.23 -5.37
C VAL A 8 3.84 11.14 -4.99
N VAL A 9 3.50 10.27 -5.95
CA VAL A 9 2.58 9.14 -5.77
C VAL A 9 3.36 7.83 -5.91
N VAL A 10 3.18 6.91 -4.97
CA VAL A 10 3.84 5.60 -4.99
C VAL A 10 2.82 4.47 -4.88
N GLY A 11 3.10 3.36 -5.55
CA GLY A 11 2.25 2.16 -5.54
C GLY A 11 2.79 1.04 -4.66
N LEU A 12 1.92 0.43 -3.86
CA LEU A 12 2.22 -0.77 -3.09
C LEU A 12 1.52 -1.99 -3.71
N GLY A 13 2.07 -2.48 -4.82
CA GLY A 13 1.55 -3.63 -5.56
C GLY A 13 1.47 -3.37 -7.05
N ARG A 14 1.27 -4.43 -7.83
CA ARG A 14 1.03 -4.34 -9.27
C ARG A 14 -0.44 -4.04 -9.52
N GLY A 15 -0.73 -3.24 -10.55
CA GLY A 15 -2.10 -2.99 -10.98
C GLY A 15 -2.95 -2.15 -10.01
N VAL A 16 -2.35 -1.53 -8.99
CA VAL A 16 -3.08 -0.67 -8.03
C VAL A 16 -3.43 0.71 -8.60
N GLY A 17 -3.19 0.96 -9.89
CA GLY A 17 -3.55 2.23 -10.54
C GLY A 17 -2.66 3.43 -10.18
N THR A 18 -1.43 3.21 -9.73
CA THR A 18 -0.47 4.28 -9.36
C THR A 18 -0.32 5.33 -10.45
N SER A 19 0.03 4.92 -11.67
CA SER A 19 0.22 5.83 -12.80
C SER A 19 -1.04 6.60 -13.15
N THR A 20 -2.21 5.98 -13.02
CA THR A 20 -3.51 6.63 -13.22
C THR A 20 -3.75 7.73 -12.19
N VAL A 21 -3.51 7.45 -10.92
CA VAL A 21 -3.64 8.43 -9.83
C VAL A 21 -2.61 9.54 -9.99
N ALA A 22 -1.36 9.20 -10.35
CA ALA A 22 -0.31 10.17 -10.57
C ALA A 22 -0.67 11.13 -11.71
N ALA A 23 -1.13 10.59 -12.85
CA ALA A 23 -1.59 11.40 -13.97
C ALA A 23 -2.78 12.30 -13.59
N ALA A 24 -3.77 11.76 -12.87
CA ALA A 24 -4.96 12.50 -12.44
C ALA A 24 -4.65 13.68 -11.52
N LEU A 25 -3.62 13.54 -10.68
CA LEU A 25 -3.18 14.56 -9.72
C LEU A 25 -2.09 15.48 -10.27
N HIS A 26 -1.70 15.32 -11.54
CA HIS A 26 -0.52 15.96 -12.13
C HIS A 26 0.73 15.78 -11.26
N ALA A 27 0.90 14.56 -10.76
CA ALA A 27 1.92 14.16 -9.80
C ALA A 27 3.06 13.39 -10.48
N HIS A 28 4.19 13.25 -9.79
CA HIS A 28 5.26 12.35 -10.18
C HIS A 28 5.00 10.94 -9.65
N GLU A 29 5.21 9.93 -10.49
CA GLU A 29 5.20 8.53 -10.05
C GLU A 29 6.57 8.17 -9.48
N GLY A 30 6.63 7.86 -8.18
CA GLY A 30 7.85 7.48 -7.48
C GLY A 30 7.98 5.97 -7.28
N ASP A 31 9.17 5.53 -6.89
CA ASP A 31 9.38 4.15 -6.44
C ASP A 31 8.66 3.87 -5.11
N HIS A 32 8.23 2.63 -4.89
CA HIS A 32 7.56 2.21 -3.65
C HIS A 32 8.34 2.52 -2.36
N ARG A 33 9.66 2.71 -2.43
CA ARG A 33 10.53 3.10 -1.29
C ARG A 33 10.79 4.59 -1.19
N ASP A 34 10.20 5.42 -2.05
CA ASP A 34 10.42 6.85 -2.02
C ASP A 34 9.96 7.43 -0.66
N PRO A 35 10.89 7.98 0.15
CA PRO A 35 10.58 8.54 1.46
C PRO A 35 9.81 9.86 1.35
N THR A 36 9.76 10.47 0.15
CA THR A 36 9.12 11.75 -0.13
C THR A 36 7.67 11.61 -0.62
N ALA A 37 7.15 10.38 -0.68
CA ALA A 37 5.81 10.13 -1.19
C ALA A 37 4.71 10.81 -0.37
N ASP A 38 3.86 11.54 -1.08
CA ASP A 38 2.71 12.27 -0.55
C ASP A 38 1.45 11.42 -0.57
N VAL A 39 1.33 10.56 -1.58
CA VAL A 39 0.23 9.62 -1.74
C VAL A 39 0.81 8.21 -1.90
N VAL A 40 0.27 7.29 -1.12
CA VAL A 40 0.51 5.86 -1.25
C VAL A 40 -0.76 5.23 -1.81
N VAL A 41 -0.64 4.50 -2.90
CA VAL A 41 -1.76 3.76 -3.53
C VAL A 41 -1.58 2.27 -3.23
N CYS A 42 -2.60 1.62 -2.68
CA CYS A 42 -2.53 0.21 -2.33
C CYS A 42 -3.90 -0.47 -2.40
N ALA A 43 -3.94 -1.75 -2.78
CA ALA A 43 -5.17 -2.55 -2.70
C ALA A 43 -5.33 -3.26 -1.34
N ASP A 44 -4.23 -3.42 -0.60
CA ASP A 44 -4.19 -4.20 0.64
C ASP A 44 -3.89 -3.28 1.85
N PRO A 45 -4.86 -3.09 2.76
CA PRO A 45 -4.66 -2.25 3.94
C PRO A 45 -3.57 -2.78 4.89
N GLU A 46 -3.36 -4.10 5.00
CA GLU A 46 -2.35 -4.68 5.89
C GLU A 46 -0.94 -4.37 5.36
N ARG A 47 -0.75 -4.54 4.05
CA ARG A 47 0.48 -4.14 3.37
C ARG A 47 0.74 -2.64 3.50
N ALA A 48 -0.29 -1.81 3.34
CA ALA A 48 -0.16 -0.37 3.53
C ALA A 48 0.28 0.00 4.96
N ALA A 49 -0.24 -0.69 5.98
CA ALA A 49 0.19 -0.49 7.35
C ALA A 49 1.67 -0.85 7.56
N ALA A 50 2.15 -1.94 6.95
CA ALA A 50 3.52 -2.44 7.14
C ALA A 50 4.62 -1.53 6.58
N VAL A 51 4.38 -0.85 5.46
CA VAL A 51 5.43 -0.09 4.73
C VAL A 51 5.81 1.24 5.42
N LEU A 52 4.98 1.75 6.33
CA LEU A 52 5.18 3.08 6.93
C LEU A 52 5.98 3.14 8.23
N THR A 53 6.56 2.03 8.68
CA THR A 53 7.36 2.02 9.92
C THR A 53 8.59 2.92 9.89
N ASP A 54 9.01 3.41 8.72
CA ASP A 54 10.28 4.14 8.55
C ASP A 54 10.15 5.61 8.09
N ARG A 55 8.92 6.15 7.99
CA ARG A 55 8.72 7.55 7.52
C ARG A 55 8.63 8.51 8.70
N SER A 56 9.70 9.29 8.92
CA SER A 56 9.72 10.33 9.96
C SER A 56 9.23 11.69 9.42
N GLY A 57 8.24 12.27 10.11
CA GLY A 57 7.89 13.69 9.99
C GLY A 57 6.59 14.02 9.26
N ARG A 58 6.27 13.38 8.12
CA ARG A 58 5.03 13.64 7.37
C ARG A 58 4.24 12.35 7.15
N LEU A 59 2.94 12.41 7.46
CA LEU A 59 2.03 11.30 7.20
C LEU A 59 1.56 11.39 5.74
N PRO A 60 1.89 10.41 4.89
CA PRO A 60 1.36 10.38 3.53
C PRO A 60 -0.16 10.17 3.58
N LEU A 61 -0.83 10.47 2.48
CA LEU A 61 -2.21 10.08 2.26
C LEU A 61 -2.25 8.65 1.72
N LEU A 62 -3.26 7.88 2.12
CA LEU A 62 -3.51 6.55 1.57
C LEU A 62 -4.68 6.60 0.61
N ALA A 63 -4.45 6.11 -0.60
CA ALA A 63 -5.46 5.79 -1.58
C ALA A 63 -5.63 4.27 -1.64
N LEU A 64 -6.70 3.76 -1.03
CA LEU A 64 -7.01 2.33 -1.04
C LEU A 64 -7.86 1.97 -2.26
N THR A 65 -7.31 1.20 -3.19
CA THR A 65 -8.06 0.73 -4.36
C THR A 65 -8.86 -0.53 -4.05
N GLY A 66 -10.14 -0.53 -4.39
CA GLY A 66 -10.98 -1.72 -4.31
C GLY A 66 -12.46 -1.38 -4.13
N ASP A 67 -13.23 -2.38 -3.74
CA ASP A 67 -14.68 -2.41 -3.89
C ASP A 67 -15.42 -1.71 -2.73
N GLY A 68 -14.68 -1.01 -1.86
CA GLY A 68 -15.23 -0.26 -0.73
C GLY A 68 -15.62 -1.09 0.50
N GLY A 69 -15.42 -2.41 0.48
CA GLY A 69 -15.78 -3.33 1.59
C GLY A 69 -14.82 -3.34 2.78
N TYR A 70 -13.77 -2.52 2.79
CA TYR A 70 -12.75 -2.59 3.84
C TYR A 70 -13.21 -1.87 5.13
N PRO A 71 -13.34 -2.58 6.27
CA PRO A 71 -13.48 -1.90 7.55
C PRO A 71 -12.22 -1.07 7.75
N ARG A 72 -12.35 0.26 7.87
CA ARG A 72 -11.19 1.17 8.02
C ARG A 72 -10.42 0.79 9.29
N PRO A 73 -9.26 0.11 9.19
CA PRO A 73 -8.54 -0.31 10.37
C PRO A 73 -8.07 0.95 11.11
N ARG A 74 -8.31 1.04 12.42
CA ARG A 74 -7.85 2.18 13.24
C ARG A 74 -6.35 2.44 13.08
N VAL A 75 -5.58 1.39 12.81
CA VAL A 75 -4.13 1.47 12.55
C VAL A 75 -3.77 2.30 11.31
N LEU A 76 -4.63 2.39 10.29
CA LEU A 76 -4.35 3.25 9.14
C LEU A 76 -4.55 4.72 9.48
N GLN A 77 -5.53 5.04 10.32
CA GLN A 77 -5.84 6.43 10.68
C GLN A 77 -4.71 7.10 11.48
N SER A 78 -3.93 6.33 12.24
CA SER A 78 -2.77 6.86 12.97
C SER A 78 -1.49 6.94 12.14
N ARG A 79 -1.44 6.29 10.98
CA ARG A 79 -0.24 6.21 10.11
C ARG A 79 -0.33 7.08 8.85
N PHE A 80 -1.53 7.51 8.49
CA PHE A 80 -1.78 8.31 7.28
C PHE A 80 -2.49 9.61 7.62
N GLY A 81 -2.19 10.67 6.87
CA GLY A 81 -2.84 11.98 7.05
C GLY A 81 -4.31 11.97 6.63
N ALA A 82 -4.66 11.10 5.68
CA ALA A 82 -6.03 10.75 5.31
C ALA A 82 -6.04 9.38 4.64
N VAL A 83 -7.20 8.72 4.65
CA VAL A 83 -7.45 7.48 3.90
C VAL A 83 -8.64 7.71 2.99
N VAL A 84 -8.44 7.53 1.69
CA VAL A 84 -9.45 7.68 0.63
C VAL A 84 -9.62 6.35 -0.07
N LEU A 85 -10.87 5.91 -0.23
CA LEU A 85 -11.18 4.71 -1.01
C LEU A 85 -11.30 5.13 -2.49
N LEU A 86 -10.49 4.51 -3.35
CA LEU A 86 -10.57 4.66 -4.79
C LEU A 86 -11.34 3.45 -5.36
N PRO A 87 -12.53 3.65 -5.95
CA PRO A 87 -13.24 2.56 -6.59
C PRO A 87 -12.41 2.01 -7.75
N ARG A 88 -12.40 0.69 -7.90
CA ARG A 88 -11.80 0.05 -9.07
C ARG A 88 -12.68 0.31 -10.29
N VAL A 89 -12.07 0.82 -11.35
CA VAL A 89 -12.77 1.02 -12.62
C VAL A 89 -12.46 -0.18 -13.52
N GLU A 90 -13.39 -1.14 -13.59
CA GLU A 90 -13.19 -2.40 -14.33
C GLU A 90 -12.78 -2.20 -15.79
N ARG A 91 -13.29 -1.15 -16.43
CA ARG A 91 -12.96 -0.84 -17.84
C ARG A 91 -11.46 -0.56 -18.06
N TRP A 92 -10.73 -0.19 -17.01
CA TRP A 92 -9.29 0.09 -17.08
C TRP A 92 -8.43 -1.16 -16.93
N VAL A 93 -9.03 -2.27 -16.52
CA VAL A 93 -8.34 -3.55 -16.40
C VAL A 93 -7.95 -4.03 -17.80
N GLY A 94 -6.65 -4.25 -18.01
CA GLY A 94 -6.12 -4.70 -19.30
C GLY A 94 -5.85 -3.60 -20.32
N LEU A 95 -6.17 -2.33 -20.02
CA LEU A 95 -5.75 -1.22 -20.87
C LEU A 95 -4.25 -0.95 -20.69
N GLY A 96 -3.53 -0.84 -21.81
CA GLY A 96 -2.10 -0.55 -21.79
C GLY A 96 -1.78 0.87 -21.26
N ARG A 97 -2.71 1.82 -21.42
CA ARG A 97 -2.55 3.22 -20.97
C ARG A 97 -3.85 3.80 -20.40
N PRO A 98 -4.22 3.44 -19.15
CA PRO A 98 -5.43 3.96 -18.51
C PRO A 98 -5.41 5.50 -18.33
N ALA A 99 -4.22 6.11 -18.25
CA ALA A 99 -4.06 7.55 -18.10
C ALA A 99 -4.55 8.35 -19.31
N ASP A 100 -4.36 7.84 -20.53
CA ASP A 100 -4.78 8.51 -21.77
C ASP A 100 -6.31 8.55 -21.87
N GLU A 101 -6.95 7.45 -21.49
CA GLU A 101 -8.40 7.37 -21.41
C GLU A 101 -8.95 8.27 -20.30
N LEU A 102 -8.29 8.30 -19.14
CA LEU A 102 -8.66 9.22 -18.06
C LEU A 102 -8.58 10.68 -18.52
N ALA A 103 -7.52 11.09 -19.22
CA ALA A 103 -7.40 12.45 -19.73
C ALA A 103 -8.56 12.82 -20.68
N THR A 104 -8.95 11.87 -21.54
CA THR A 104 -10.10 12.05 -22.45
C THR A 104 -11.41 12.21 -21.67
N LEU A 105 -11.61 11.40 -20.63
CA LEU A 105 -12.78 11.45 -19.78
C LEU A 105 -12.86 12.72 -18.93
N LEU A 106 -11.74 13.17 -18.38
CA LEU A 106 -11.67 14.39 -17.56
C LEU A 106 -12.00 15.65 -18.37
N GLY A 107 -11.94 15.59 -19.71
CA GLY A 107 -12.44 16.64 -20.59
C GLY A 107 -13.98 16.69 -20.71
N GLN A 108 -14.70 15.67 -20.23
CA GLN A 108 -16.16 15.62 -20.28
C GLN A 108 -16.80 16.27 -19.04
N PRO A 109 -18.00 16.85 -19.17
CA PRO A 109 -18.78 17.28 -18.02
C PRO A 109 -19.01 16.12 -17.04
N PHE A 110 -18.93 16.40 -15.74
CA PHE A 110 -19.04 15.38 -14.68
C PHE A 110 -20.33 14.56 -14.80
N ASP A 111 -21.45 15.21 -15.12
CA ASP A 111 -22.77 14.57 -15.23
C ASP A 111 -22.90 13.63 -16.44
N HIS A 112 -21.96 13.72 -17.40
CA HIS A 112 -21.90 12.84 -18.57
C HIS A 112 -20.98 11.63 -18.36
N LEU A 113 -20.21 11.60 -17.26
CA LEU A 113 -19.36 10.47 -16.96
C LEU A 113 -20.20 9.26 -16.55
N PRO A 114 -19.82 8.03 -16.96
CA PRO A 114 -20.35 6.81 -16.36
C PRO A 114 -20.21 6.81 -14.84
N ARG A 115 -21.20 6.25 -14.13
CA ARG A 115 -21.23 6.23 -12.65
C ARG A 115 -19.91 5.78 -11.98
N PRO A 116 -19.24 4.70 -12.41
CA PRO A 116 -17.97 4.30 -11.80
C PRO A 116 -16.87 5.38 -11.89
N LEU A 117 -16.89 6.18 -12.95
CA LEU A 117 -15.94 7.28 -13.13
C LEU A 117 -16.33 8.53 -12.34
N GLN A 118 -17.62 8.78 -12.14
CA GLN A 118 -18.07 9.81 -11.22
C GLN A 118 -17.60 9.51 -9.81
N GLU A 119 -17.75 8.27 -9.35
CA GLU A 119 -17.29 7.80 -8.04
C GLU A 119 -15.76 7.91 -7.92
N PHE A 120 -15.03 7.47 -8.95
CA PHE A 120 -13.57 7.61 -9.00
C PHE A 120 -13.12 9.08 -8.94
N THR A 121 -13.76 9.96 -9.73
CA THR A 121 -13.46 11.39 -9.75
C THR A 121 -13.80 12.06 -8.42
N GLY A 122 -14.90 11.65 -7.77
CA GLY A 122 -15.25 12.10 -6.43
C GLY A 122 -14.16 11.74 -5.42
N ALA A 123 -13.65 10.50 -5.46
CA ALA A 123 -12.55 10.06 -4.61
C ALA A 123 -11.24 10.82 -4.90
N LEU A 124 -10.91 11.09 -6.16
CA LEU A 124 -9.76 11.93 -6.52
C LEU A 124 -9.89 13.35 -5.98
N ARG A 125 -11.07 13.96 -6.03
CA ARG A 125 -11.32 15.29 -5.45
C ARG A 125 -11.11 15.30 -3.93
N LEU A 126 -11.53 14.24 -3.23
CA LEU A 126 -11.26 14.09 -1.79
C LEU A 126 -9.76 13.99 -1.51
N LEU A 127 -9.03 13.22 -2.31
CA LEU A 127 -7.59 13.04 -2.20
C LEU A 127 -6.83 14.36 -2.47
N ALA A 128 -7.18 15.07 -3.54
CA ALA A 128 -6.62 16.38 -3.86
C ALA A 128 -6.91 17.41 -2.74
N GLY A 129 -8.14 17.45 -2.23
CA GLY A 129 -8.50 18.31 -1.11
C GLY A 129 -7.71 17.98 0.16
N ALA A 130 -7.42 16.70 0.41
CA ALA A 130 -6.57 16.28 1.52
C ALA A 130 -5.10 16.68 1.32
N LEU A 131 -4.57 16.62 0.09
CA LEU A 131 -3.21 17.10 -0.25
C LEU A 131 -3.05 18.61 -0.01
N VAL A 132 -4.07 19.39 -0.38
CA VAL A 132 -4.06 20.83 -0.15
C VAL A 132 -4.12 21.14 1.35
N ARG A 133 -5.03 20.50 2.09
CA ARG A 133 -5.19 20.72 3.54
C ARG A 133 -3.98 20.26 4.36
N SER A 134 -3.24 19.27 3.91
CA SER A 134 -2.04 18.79 4.60
C SER A 134 -0.87 19.76 4.52
N GLY A 135 -0.93 20.78 3.65
CA GLY A 135 0.17 21.71 3.41
C GLY A 135 1.38 21.07 2.72
N GLN A 136 1.26 19.82 2.26
CA GLN A 136 2.39 19.10 1.65
C GLN A 136 2.87 19.77 0.37
N LEU A 137 1.98 20.45 -0.37
CA LEU A 137 2.32 21.10 -1.65
C LEU A 137 3.08 22.42 -1.49
N THR A 138 3.02 23.06 -0.31
CA THR A 138 3.66 24.36 -0.08
C THR A 138 5.03 24.26 0.58
N ASP A 139 5.41 23.08 1.07
CA ASP A 139 6.69 22.88 1.73
C ASP A 139 7.78 22.50 0.72
N PRO A 140 8.75 23.39 0.45
CA PRO A 140 9.78 23.18 -0.56
C PRO A 140 10.84 22.16 -0.16
N ALA A 141 10.90 21.75 1.11
CA ALA A 141 11.85 20.77 1.60
C ALA A 141 11.15 19.44 1.89
N PRO A 142 11.75 18.27 1.56
CA PRO A 142 11.36 17.04 2.25
C PRO A 142 11.56 17.28 3.76
N PRO A 143 10.66 16.79 4.63
CA PRO A 143 10.83 16.95 6.06
C PRO A 143 12.19 16.33 6.37
N ARG A 144 13.16 17.16 6.81
CA ARG A 144 14.41 16.64 7.33
C ARG A 144 14.01 15.65 8.39
N ALA A 145 14.34 14.37 8.17
CA ALA A 145 14.02 13.30 9.09
C ALA A 145 14.20 13.82 10.51
N LEU A 146 13.09 14.00 11.23
CA LEU A 146 13.18 14.21 12.66
C LEU A 146 13.79 12.91 13.14
N ARG A 147 15.12 12.92 13.35
CA ARG A 147 15.83 11.84 14.03
C ARG A 147 14.92 11.46 15.18
N PRO A 148 14.52 10.18 15.30
CA PRO A 148 13.67 9.77 16.41
C PRO A 148 14.32 10.34 17.66
N ARG A 149 13.67 11.33 18.26
CA ARG A 149 14.02 11.77 19.60
C ARG A 149 13.62 10.54 20.39
N ALA A 150 14.62 9.73 20.74
CA ALA A 150 14.44 8.63 21.65
C ALA A 150 13.82 9.25 22.90
N VAL A 151 12.48 9.24 22.96
CA VAL A 151 11.77 9.50 24.19
C VAL A 151 12.35 8.48 25.14
N ALA A 152 12.86 8.98 26.25
CA ALA A 152 13.70 8.29 27.20
C ALA A 152 12.98 7.10 27.86
N LEU A 153 12.79 6.02 27.09
CA LEU A 153 12.25 4.74 27.53
C LEU A 153 13.35 3.73 27.86
N TRP A 154 14.62 4.14 27.83
CA TRP A 154 15.77 3.32 28.25
C TRP A 154 16.35 3.74 29.61
N ARG A 155 15.50 4.16 30.55
CA ARG A 155 15.83 4.04 31.99
C ARG A 155 15.06 2.85 32.55
N GLY A 156 15.64 1.66 32.45
CA GLY A 156 15.06 0.51 33.16
C GLY A 156 15.55 -0.88 32.73
N LEU A 157 16.08 -1.06 31.53
CA LEU A 157 16.58 -2.38 31.11
C LEU A 157 18.06 -2.51 31.49
N GLN A 158 18.28 -2.89 32.75
CA GLN A 158 19.52 -3.53 33.19
C GLN A 158 19.73 -4.79 32.35
N PRO A 159 20.96 -5.05 31.84
CA PRO A 159 21.27 -6.31 31.18
C PRO A 159 21.06 -7.44 32.18
N VAL A 160 20.11 -8.33 31.90
CA VAL A 160 19.99 -9.59 32.64
C VAL A 160 21.24 -10.41 32.32
N GLU A 161 21.98 -10.78 33.36
CA GLU A 161 23.15 -11.65 33.26
C GLU A 161 22.83 -12.89 32.43
N ARG A 162 23.76 -13.21 31.52
CA ARG A 162 23.71 -14.38 30.66
C ARG A 162 23.61 -15.64 31.51
N ILE A 163 22.43 -16.26 31.53
CA ILE A 163 22.29 -17.65 31.97
C ILE A 163 23.07 -18.51 30.97
N ALA A 164 24.09 -19.22 31.49
CA ALA A 164 24.87 -20.19 30.73
C ALA A 164 23.95 -21.31 30.23
N VAL A 165 23.83 -21.43 28.91
CA VAL A 165 23.09 -22.52 28.26
C VAL A 165 23.93 -23.79 28.36
N ALA A 166 23.44 -24.76 29.15
CA ALA A 166 23.98 -26.10 29.21
C ALA A 166 23.89 -26.77 27.82
N ARG A 167 24.97 -27.45 27.42
CA ARG A 167 25.04 -28.25 26.18
C ARG A 167 23.93 -29.31 26.16
N PRO A 168 23.14 -29.42 25.07
CA PRO A 168 22.23 -30.54 24.90
C PRO A 168 23.03 -31.83 24.65
N VAL A 169 22.76 -32.86 25.45
CA VAL A 169 23.21 -34.24 25.23
C VAL A 169 22.37 -34.82 24.10
N LEU A 170 23.02 -35.26 23.01
CA LEU A 170 22.40 -35.98 21.90
C LEU A 170 21.88 -37.34 22.39
N PRO A 171 20.58 -37.66 22.24
CA PRO A 171 20.11 -39.03 22.40
C PRO A 171 20.48 -39.87 21.17
N ALA A 172 20.88 -41.11 21.45
CA ALA A 172 21.32 -42.10 20.47
C ALA A 172 20.24 -42.43 19.43
N ALA A 173 20.69 -42.62 18.19
CA ALA A 173 19.88 -43.06 17.06
C ALA A 173 19.21 -44.41 17.34
N ARG A 174 17.93 -44.52 16.96
CA ARG A 174 17.21 -45.79 16.81
C ARG A 174 16.90 -46.04 15.34
N PRO A 175 16.79 -47.32 14.95
CA PRO A 175 16.91 -47.77 13.57
C PRO A 175 15.63 -47.56 12.76
N GLU A 176 15.86 -47.60 11.46
CA GLU A 176 14.95 -47.54 10.33
C GLU A 176 13.83 -48.59 10.44
N ASP A 177 12.58 -48.14 10.33
CA ASP A 177 11.46 -48.98 9.92
C ASP A 177 10.97 -48.50 8.57
N ALA A 178 11.16 -49.36 7.58
CA ALA A 178 10.66 -49.27 6.21
C ALA A 178 9.12 -49.25 6.21
N TRP A 179 8.53 -48.30 5.49
CA TRP A 179 7.11 -48.33 5.16
C TRP A 179 6.97 -48.21 3.64
N ASP A 180 6.35 -49.27 3.11
CA ASP A 180 6.20 -49.64 1.72
C ASP A 180 5.56 -48.57 0.84
N ASP A 181 6.17 -48.44 -0.34
CA ASP A 181 5.68 -47.76 -1.52
C ASP A 181 4.76 -48.74 -2.26
N ASP A 182 3.47 -48.75 -1.94
CA ASP A 182 2.47 -49.37 -2.81
C ASP A 182 1.07 -48.87 -2.50
N THR A 183 0.27 -48.73 -3.57
CA THR A 183 -1.18 -48.51 -3.62
C THR A 183 -1.65 -47.05 -3.75
N LEU A 184 -1.82 -46.59 -5.00
CA LEU A 184 -3.15 -46.18 -5.53
C LEU A 184 -3.04 -45.74 -7.01
N GLU A 185 -2.81 -46.71 -7.89
CA GLU A 185 -3.47 -46.68 -9.21
C GLU A 185 -4.93 -47.14 -9.01
N ALA A 186 -5.89 -46.29 -9.37
CA ALA A 186 -7.03 -46.65 -10.23
C ALA A 186 -8.14 -45.59 -10.15
N ALA A 187 -8.60 -45.22 -11.34
CA ALA A 187 -10.00 -45.02 -11.75
C ALA A 187 -10.30 -43.63 -12.31
N GLY A 188 -10.59 -43.60 -13.61
CA GLY A 188 -11.23 -42.43 -14.21
C GLY A 188 -11.34 -42.39 -15.72
N ALA A 189 -11.34 -43.52 -16.43
CA ALA A 189 -11.66 -43.56 -17.85
C ALA A 189 -13.19 -43.62 -18.06
N GLY A 190 -13.72 -42.69 -18.86
CA GLY A 190 -14.88 -42.94 -19.72
C GLY A 190 -16.12 -42.06 -19.50
N ARG A 191 -16.40 -41.17 -20.47
CA ARG A 191 -17.55 -41.33 -21.38
C ARG A 191 -17.54 -40.30 -22.51
N ALA A 192 -17.53 -40.83 -23.72
CA ALA A 192 -18.01 -40.20 -24.94
C ALA A 192 -19.30 -40.93 -25.37
N GLY A 193 -20.23 -40.21 -25.98
CA GLY A 193 -21.52 -40.70 -26.48
C GLY A 193 -22.55 -39.60 -26.49
#